data_AF-A0A8R1EPY0-F1
#
_entry.id   AF-A0A8R1EPY0-F1
#
_cell.length_a   1.000
_cell.length_b   1.000
_cell.length_c   1.000
_cell.angle_alpha   90.00
_cell.angle_beta   90.00
_cell.angle_gamma   90.00
#
_symmetry.space_group_name_H-M   'P 1'
#
loop_
_entity.id
_entity.type
_entity.pdbx_description
1 polymer ?
#
loop_
_entity_poly.entity_id
_entity_poly.type
_entity_poly.pdbx_seq_one_letter_code
_entity_poly.pdbx_strand_id
1 'polypeptide(L)'
;KYVSWLTAILRKEYEPQGITIQTIAPMMVATKMSKVKRTSFFTPDGAKFAKSALNTVGNSADTTGYISHQIQLEVMSLIPAFIRDKILTNMSVGTRAAALRKKEREAKAQ
;
A
#
# COMPACT_ATOMS: atom_id res chain seq x y z
N LYS A 1 3.77 7.15 7.79
CA LYS A 1 3.26 7.32 9.18
C LYS A 1 2.29 8.50 9.35
N TYR A 2 2.29 9.51 8.47
CA TYR A 2 1.34 10.62 8.55
C TYR A 2 -0.13 10.17 8.59
N VAL A 3 -0.56 9.40 7.59
CA VAL A 3 -1.96 8.93 7.48
C VAL A 3 -2.37 8.13 8.71
N SER A 4 -1.55 7.17 9.17
CA SER A 4 -1.90 6.36 10.34
C SER A 4 -2.08 7.20 11.61
N TRP A 5 -1.25 8.23 11.82
CA TRP A 5 -1.39 9.11 12.98
C TRP A 5 -2.62 9.99 12.89
N LEU A 6 -2.86 10.58 11.72
CA LEU A 6 -4.08 11.36 11.47
C LEU A 6 -5.32 10.51 11.73
N THR A 7 -5.37 9.31 11.15
CA THR A 7 -6.51 8.40 11.30
C THR A 7 -6.68 7.93 12.74
N ALA A 8 -5.60 7.70 13.48
CA ALA A 8 -5.67 7.35 14.90
C ALA A 8 -6.23 8.47 15.78
N ILE A 9 -5.91 9.73 15.47
CA ILE A 9 -6.48 10.90 16.16
C ILE A 9 -7.98 10.99 15.87
N LEU A 10 -8.36 10.94 14.59
CA LEU A 10 -9.76 11.00 14.16
C LEU A 10 -10.58 9.87 14.79
N ARG A 11 -10.03 8.66 14.88
CA ARG A 11 -10.72 7.53 15.50
C ARG A 11 -11.11 7.85 16.94
N LYS A 12 -10.23 8.47 17.73
CA LYS A 12 -10.52 8.85 19.11
C LYS A 12 -11.51 10.00 19.21
N GLU A 13 -11.44 10.96 18.30
CA GLU A 13 -12.33 12.14 18.27
C GLU A 13 -13.78 11.76 17.94
N TYR A 14 -13.94 10.80 17.02
CA TYR A 14 -15.24 10.39 16.49
C TYR A 14 -15.79 9.08 17.11
N GLU A 15 -15.04 8.42 18.00
CA GLU A 15 -15.49 7.24 18.75
C GLU A 15 -16.80 7.48 19.53
N PRO A 16 -16.99 8.61 20.26
CA PRO A 16 -18.24 8.87 20.98
C PRO A 16 -19.45 9.06 20.06
N GLN A 17 -19.21 9.35 18.78
CA GLN A 17 -20.25 9.58 17.77
C GLN A 17 -20.61 8.28 17.02
N GLY A 18 -20.01 7.14 17.40
CA GLY A 18 -20.25 5.84 16.78
C GLY A 18 -19.65 5.68 15.38
N ILE A 19 -18.73 6.56 14.98
CA ILE A 19 -18.12 6.51 13.65
C ILE A 19 -16.88 5.63 13.68
N THR A 20 -16.86 4.58 12.85
CA THR A 20 -15.71 3.70 12.70
C THR A 20 -14.77 4.22 11.62
N ILE A 21 -13.50 4.45 11.99
CA ILE A 21 -12.46 4.90 11.05
C ILE A 21 -11.33 3.86 11.00
N GLN A 22 -11.10 3.30 9.81
CA GLN A 22 -10.07 2.29 9.54
C GLN A 22 -8.97 2.84 8.64
N THR A 23 -7.71 2.54 8.96
CA THR A 23 -6.57 2.83 8.09
C THR A 23 -6.27 1.60 7.23
N ILE A 24 -6.25 1.77 5.91
CA ILE A 24 -5.80 0.72 4.98
C ILE A 24 -4.49 1.17 4.33
N ALA A 25 -3.43 0.38 4.53
CA ALA A 25 -2.11 0.60 3.94
C ALA A 25 -1.78 -0.55 2.98
N PRO A 26 -2.28 -0.48 1.73
CA PRO A 26 -2.10 -1.58 0.78
C PRO A 26 -0.70 -1.59 0.19
N MET A 27 -0.28 -2.78 -0.22
CA MET A 27 0.92 -2.96 -1.06
C MET A 27 0.50 -2.88 -2.54
N MET A 28 1.29 -3.49 -3.43
CA MET A 28 1.01 -3.47 -4.87
C MET A 28 -0.32 -4.17 -5.19
N VAL A 29 -1.21 -3.47 -5.89
CA VAL A 29 -2.48 -4.00 -6.44
C VAL A 29 -2.48 -3.79 -7.95
N ALA A 30 -2.85 -4.82 -8.72
CA ALA A 30 -2.93 -4.76 -10.16
C ALA A 30 -4.14 -3.93 -10.59
N THR A 31 -3.91 -2.64 -10.83
CA THR A 31 -4.90 -1.69 -11.34
C THR A 31 -4.37 -0.95 -12.57
N LYS A 32 -5.27 -0.32 -13.35
CA LYS A 32 -4.88 0.55 -14.46
C LYS A 32 -3.92 1.67 -14.01
N MET A 33 -4.09 2.20 -12.80
CA MET A 33 -3.22 3.23 -12.22
C MET A 33 -1.82 2.69 -11.90
N SER A 34 -1.73 1.48 -11.34
CA SER A 34 -0.45 0.82 -11.02
C SER A 34 0.37 0.43 -12.26
N LYS A 35 -0.28 0.34 -13.43
CA LYS A 35 0.27 -0.20 -14.69
C LYS A 35 0.76 -1.66 -14.58
N VAL A 36 0.45 -2.35 -13.49
CA VAL A 36 0.74 -3.77 -13.31
C VAL A 36 -0.35 -4.57 -14.02
N LYS A 37 0.05 -5.32 -15.05
CA LYS A 37 -0.87 -6.12 -15.88
C LYS A 37 -1.09 -7.55 -15.37
N ARG A 38 -0.15 -8.07 -14.58
CA ARG A 38 -0.19 -9.46 -14.09
C ARG A 38 -0.61 -9.48 -12.63
N THR A 39 -1.67 -10.22 -12.36
CA THR A 39 -2.06 -10.57 -11.00
C THR A 39 -1.14 -11.67 -10.48
N SER A 40 -0.89 -11.65 -9.17
CA SER A 40 -0.05 -12.62 -8.45
C SER A 40 -0.62 -12.82 -7.05
N PHE A 41 -0.11 -13.81 -6.32
CA PHE A 41 -0.47 -14.03 -4.92
C PHE A 41 -0.29 -12.77 -4.06
N PHE A 42 0.80 -12.02 -4.26
CA PHE A 42 1.07 -10.75 -3.57
C PHE A 42 0.56 -9.51 -4.33
N THR A 43 -0.08 -9.70 -5.48
CA THR A 43 -0.58 -8.59 -6.30
C THR A 43 -1.99 -8.93 -6.80
N PRO A 44 -3.01 -8.76 -5.93
CA PRO A 44 -4.39 -9.03 -6.30
C PRO A 44 -4.87 -8.06 -7.37
N ASP A 45 -5.94 -8.43 -8.07
CA ASP A 45 -6.70 -7.52 -8.91
C ASP A 45 -7.44 -6.48 -8.06
N GLY A 46 -7.73 -5.30 -8.63
CA GLY A 46 -8.44 -4.21 -7.96
C GLY A 46 -9.79 -4.63 -7.38
N ALA A 47 -10.59 -5.42 -8.11
CA ALA A 47 -11.90 -5.86 -7.62
C ALA A 47 -11.79 -6.85 -6.45
N LYS A 48 -10.83 -7.78 -6.52
CA LYS A 48 -10.56 -8.74 -5.44
C LYS A 48 -10.04 -8.04 -4.19
N PHE A 49 -9.14 -7.07 -4.38
CA PHE A 49 -8.61 -6.26 -3.29
C PHE A 49 -9.74 -5.46 -2.60
N ALA A 50 -10.57 -4.74 -3.37
CA ALA A 50 -11.68 -3.96 -2.82
C ALA A 50 -12.66 -4.83 -2.00
N LYS A 51 -13.03 -6.00 -2.53
CA LYS A 51 -13.90 -6.96 -1.82
C LYS A 51 -13.29 -7.41 -0.49
N SER A 52 -11.99 -7.73 -0.48
CA SER A 52 -11.28 -8.13 0.74
C SER A 52 -11.17 -6.97 1.75
N ALA A 53 -10.83 -5.77 1.29
CA ALA A 53 -10.66 -4.60 2.13
C ALA A 53 -11.98 -4.16 2.78
N LEU A 54 -13.12 -4.31 2.09
CA LEU A 54 -14.43 -4.05 2.69
C LEU A 54 -14.75 -5.06 3.81
N ASN A 55 -14.36 -6.33 3.65
CA ASN A 55 -14.55 -7.34 4.68
C ASN A 55 -13.69 -7.11 5.93
N THR A 56 -12.68 -6.22 5.87
CA THR A 56 -11.88 -5.88 7.06
C THR A 56 -12.49 -4.77 7.90
N VAL A 57 -13.46 -4.02 7.38
CA VAL A 57 -14.11 -2.91 8.11
C VAL A 57 -14.77 -3.44 9.38
N GLY A 58 -14.51 -2.79 10.51
CA GLY A 58 -15.01 -3.21 11.83
C GLY A 58 -14.19 -4.30 12.54
N ASN A 59 -13.31 -5.02 11.82
CA ASN A 59 -12.51 -6.11 12.39
C ASN A 59 -11.13 -5.67 12.86
N SER A 60 -10.53 -4.66 12.22
CA SER A 60 -9.24 -4.11 12.61
C SER A 60 -9.23 -2.58 12.47
N ALA A 61 -8.48 -1.92 13.33
CA ALA A 61 -8.25 -0.48 13.25
C ALA A 61 -7.32 -0.14 12.07
N ASP A 62 -6.22 -0.88 11.94
CA ASP A 62 -5.21 -0.69 10.90
C ASP A 62 -4.94 -2.01 10.20
N THR A 63 -4.91 -2.01 8.86
CA THR A 63 -4.75 -3.24 8.08
C THR A 63 -4.15 -2.95 6.71
N THR A 64 -3.63 -3.98 6.05
CA THR A 64 -3.28 -3.92 4.63
C THR A 64 -4.48 -4.12 3.70
N GLY A 65 -5.61 -4.61 4.24
CA GLY A 65 -6.85 -4.86 3.49
C GLY A 65 -6.86 -6.17 2.68
N TYR A 66 -5.73 -6.89 2.63
CA TYR A 66 -5.61 -8.17 1.93
C TYR A 66 -4.66 -9.11 2.66
N ILE A 67 -5.06 -10.38 2.84
CA ILE A 67 -4.31 -11.31 3.69
C ILE A 67 -2.88 -11.56 3.23
N SER A 68 -2.63 -11.66 1.91
CA SER A 68 -1.26 -11.87 1.41
C SER A 68 -0.37 -10.65 1.61
N HIS A 69 -0.95 -9.43 1.58
CA HIS A 69 -0.23 -8.21 1.93
C HIS A 69 0.08 -8.15 3.42
N GLN A 70 -0.82 -8.65 4.27
CA GLN A 70 -0.54 -8.74 5.71
C GLN A 70 0.62 -9.69 5.99
N ILE A 71 0.62 -10.88 5.38
CA ILE A 71 1.74 -11.83 5.50
C ILE A 71 3.04 -11.17 5.03
N GLN A 72 3.01 -10.46 3.91
CA GLN A 72 4.18 -9.73 3.40
C GLN A 72 4.66 -8.67 4.39
N LEU A 73 3.75 -7.92 5.02
CA LEU A 73 4.08 -6.91 6.01
C LEU A 73 4.73 -7.53 7.26
N GLU A 74 4.18 -8.62 7.78
CA GLU A 74 4.74 -9.31 8.94
C GLU A 74 6.11 -9.91 8.64
N VAL A 75 6.29 -10.51 7.46
CA VAL A 75 7.63 -10.99 7.07
C VAL A 75 8.62 -9.82 6.97
N MET A 76 8.20 -8.67 6.45
CA MET A 76 9.05 -7.48 6.38
C MET A 76 9.31 -6.83 7.76
N SER A 77 8.42 -7.00 8.74
CA SER A 77 8.59 -6.47 10.10
C SER A 77 9.63 -7.26 10.89
N LEU A 78 9.79 -8.55 10.59
CA LEU A 78 10.80 -9.44 11.17
C LEU A 78 12.23 -9.19 10.64
N ILE A 79 12.37 -8.54 9.48
CA ILE A 79 13.67 -8.26 8.86
C ILE A 79 14.32 -7.04 9.54
N PRO A 80 15.64 -7.08 9.84
CA PRO A 80 16.36 -5.94 10.40
C PRO A 80 16.21 -4.66 9.55
N ALA A 81 16.06 -3.53 10.23
CA ALA A 81 15.77 -2.24 9.59
C ALA A 81 16.76 -1.86 8.48
N PHE A 82 18.06 -2.10 8.68
CA PHE A 82 19.09 -1.76 7.68
C PHE A 82 18.92 -2.53 6.35
N ILE A 83 18.49 -3.80 6.41
CA ILE A 83 18.23 -4.61 5.21
C ILE A 83 16.98 -4.10 4.51
N ARG A 84 15.91 -3.92 5.29
CA ARG A 84 14.63 -3.41 4.77
C ARG A 84 14.81 -2.06 4.09
N ASP A 85 15.53 -1.14 4.73
CA ASP A 85 15.73 0.22 4.22
C ASP A 85 16.59 0.21 2.96
N LYS A 86 17.59 -0.67 2.86
CA LYS A 86 18.37 -0.87 1.64
C LYS A 86 17.51 -1.41 0.49
N ILE A 87 16.67 -2.42 0.74
CA ILE A 87 15.75 -2.99 -0.26
C ILE A 87 14.79 -1.89 -0.76
N LEU A 88 14.14 -1.19 0.16
CA LEU A 88 13.15 -0.16 -0.16
C LEU A 88 13.79 1.01 -0.92
N THR A 89 15.00 1.42 -0.53
CA THR A 89 15.74 2.49 -1.22
C THR A 89 16.07 2.07 -2.66
N ASN A 90 16.60 0.86 -2.86
CA ASN A 90 16.92 0.36 -4.19
C ASN A 90 15.69 0.29 -5.10
N MET A 91 14.55 -0.20 -4.58
CA MET A 91 13.28 -0.21 -5.32
C MET A 91 12.79 1.20 -5.67
N SER A 92 12.89 2.14 -4.72
CA SER A 92 12.43 3.53 -4.91
C SER A 92 13.30 4.26 -5.94
N VAL A 93 14.62 4.09 -5.87
CA VAL A 93 15.58 4.66 -6.84
C VAL A 93 15.35 4.06 -8.23
N GLY A 94 15.15 2.75 -8.34
CA GLY A 94 14.85 2.09 -9.62
C GLY A 94 13.54 2.60 -10.24
N THR A 95 12.50 2.74 -9.43
CA THR A 95 11.19 3.27 -9.87
C THR A 95 11.32 4.72 -10.33
N ARG A 96 12.05 5.55 -9.59
CA ARG A 96 12.34 6.95 -9.95
C ARG A 96 13.12 7.05 -11.26
N ALA A 97 14.17 6.24 -11.42
CA ALA A 97 14.97 6.21 -12.65
C ALA A 97 14.13 5.81 -13.87
N ALA A 98 13.27 4.79 -13.73
CA ALA A 98 12.36 4.39 -14.79
C ALA A 98 11.35 5.51 -15.15
N ALA A 99 10.82 6.21 -14.15
CA ALA A 99 9.91 7.33 -14.37
C ALA A 99 10.59 8.52 -15.07
N LEU A 100 11.84 8.86 -14.72
CA LEU A 100 12.61 9.91 -15.37
C LEU A 100 12.95 9.57 -16.82
N ARG A 101 13.46 8.34 -17.08
CA ARG A 101 13.71 7.86 -18.44
C ARG A 101 12.47 7.90 -19.33
N LYS A 102 11.30 7.62 -18.75
CA LYS A 102 10.03 7.72 -19.47
C LYS A 102 9.72 9.18 -19.85
N LYS A 103 9.86 10.12 -18.91
CA LYS A 103 9.66 11.55 -19.18
C LYS A 103 10.62 12.09 -20.25
N GLU A 104 11.89 11.69 -20.21
CA GLU A 104 12.88 12.09 -21.22
C GLU A 104 12.53 11.59 -22.63
N ARG A 105 12.01 10.35 -22.74
CA ARG A 105 11.56 9.80 -24.03
C ARG A 105 10.33 10.53 -24.57
N GLU A 106 9.38 10.86 -23.71
CA GLU A 106 8.18 11.61 -24.09
C GLU A 106 8.54 13.05 -24.51
N ALA A 107 9.49 13.70 -23.83
CA ALA A 107 9.97 15.04 -24.20
C ALA A 107 10.78 15.08 -25.51
N LYS A 108 11.44 13.99 -25.89
CA LYS A 108 12.16 13.87 -27.18
C LYS A 108 11.25 13.49 -28.36
N ALA A 109 10.04 12.99 -28.07
CA ALA A 109 9.06 12.60 -29.07
C ALA A 109 8.02 13.72 -29.36
N GLN A 110 8.05 14.80 -28.57
CA GLN A 110 7.35 16.06 -28.80
C GLN A 110 8.25 17.00 -29.60
#